data_AF-A0A2I0XEX3-F1
#
_entry.id   AF-A0A2I0XEX3-F1
#
_cell.length_a   1.000
_cell.length_b   1.000
_cell.length_c   1.000
_cell.angle_alpha   90.00
_cell.angle_beta   90.00
_cell.angle_gamma   90.00
#
_symmetry.space_group_name_H-M   'P 1'
#
loop_
_entity.id
_entity.type
_entity.pdbx_description
1 polymer ?
#
loop_
_entity_poly.entity_id
_entity_poly.type
_entity_poly.pdbx_seq_one_letter_code
_entity_poly.pdbx_strand_id
1 'polypeptide(L)'
;MKPELHYAEVDCPVSAPEDFPKDVDLHFEIEILDFFKAKIVSEDMGVVKKIIDEGQGWECPRELYEVEAWITAKAADGKMILPLMKNPYHFTFGKSEIPKGLEMGIGTMAKREKAVIFVTDSYLTNSSLIQIPEGHVEVQFEVELVHFTQVRDMLGDGRLIKRRIHDGKGEFPMDCPLQDSLLRVHYKGLLLNEERTVFYDTRADNNGEPLEFCSGEGLVPEGFEMCVRLMLPGEISVITCPPDYAYDRFKRPANVPEGAHVQWEIELLGFEMPKDWTGLNFQNIMDEVEKIKTTGNRLFKEGKYELAKAKYEKVLREYNHVNPQDDEEGKTFLNSRNALHLNVAACYQKMGEYRKSVETCNKVLDANPVHVKAIYRRGMAYMLNGDFEEARKDFNAMISMDKSSEPDANAALQKLKQLELENEKKARKQFKGLFDKKPGEISEAGNKSTDNDDEDSQSPEGKSPNPDEGQESQTSSVDVEVPAKSLGFLSRLWPSGRRIFAAFGSNRCSIL
;
A
#
# COMPACT_ATOMS: atom_id res chain seq x y z
N MET A 1 30.04 -41.81 -8.31
CA MET A 1 30.97 -40.84 -8.95
C MET A 1 32.36 -41.11 -8.40
N LYS A 2 33.44 -40.72 -9.09
CA LYS A 2 34.70 -40.45 -8.37
C LYS A 2 34.50 -39.11 -7.62
N PRO A 3 35.10 -38.89 -6.44
CA PRO A 3 35.13 -37.55 -5.85
C PRO A 3 35.93 -36.62 -6.78
N GLU A 4 35.40 -35.42 -7.04
CA GLU A 4 36.03 -34.43 -7.94
C GLU A 4 36.81 -33.33 -7.18
N LEU A 5 36.95 -33.49 -5.86
CA LEU A 5 37.76 -32.65 -4.97
C LEU A 5 38.77 -33.54 -4.24
N HIS A 6 40.04 -33.14 -4.20
CA HIS A 6 41.13 -33.90 -3.57
C HIS A 6 41.96 -32.98 -2.66
N TYR A 7 42.45 -33.52 -1.55
CA TYR A 7 43.49 -32.87 -0.75
C TYR A 7 44.78 -32.76 -1.59
N ALA A 8 45.54 -31.68 -1.40
CA ALA A 8 46.72 -31.28 -2.20
C ALA A 8 46.46 -30.72 -3.61
N GLU A 9 45.22 -30.65 -4.11
CA GLU A 9 44.92 -30.00 -5.41
C GLU A 9 44.78 -28.46 -5.30
N VAL A 10 44.80 -27.78 -6.44
CA VAL A 10 44.95 -26.30 -6.55
C VAL A 10 43.79 -25.52 -5.91
N ASP A 11 42.61 -26.13 -5.79
CA ASP A 11 41.43 -25.59 -5.12
C ASP A 11 41.34 -25.93 -3.62
N CYS A 12 42.18 -26.84 -3.13
CA CYS A 12 42.24 -27.18 -1.71
C CYS A 12 42.80 -25.99 -0.89
N PRO A 13 42.10 -25.50 0.16
CA PRO A 13 42.57 -24.35 0.95
C PRO A 13 43.75 -24.69 1.88
N VAL A 14 44.07 -25.98 2.07
CA VAL A 14 45.14 -26.48 2.94
C VAL A 14 46.24 -27.08 2.06
N SER A 15 47.44 -26.49 2.11
CA SER A 15 48.62 -27.04 1.45
C SER A 15 49.00 -28.38 2.06
N ALA A 16 49.26 -29.39 1.22
CA ALA A 16 49.84 -30.65 1.65
C ALA A 16 51.38 -30.54 1.81
N PRO A 17 52.00 -31.37 2.66
CA PRO A 17 53.45 -31.56 2.68
C PRO A 17 54.01 -32.04 1.33
N GLU A 18 55.29 -31.77 1.04
CA GLU A 18 55.92 -32.11 -0.24
C GLU A 18 55.97 -33.64 -0.49
N ASP A 19 56.13 -34.45 0.57
CA ASP A 19 56.14 -35.92 0.52
C ASP A 19 54.74 -36.57 0.59
N PHE A 20 53.65 -35.81 0.40
CA PHE A 20 52.30 -36.34 0.64
C PHE A 20 51.90 -37.41 -0.40
N PRO A 21 51.52 -38.63 0.02
CA PRO A 21 51.17 -39.70 -0.90
C PRO A 21 49.87 -39.40 -1.65
N LYS A 22 49.91 -39.53 -2.98
CA LYS A 22 48.71 -39.49 -3.84
C LYS A 22 47.98 -40.84 -3.81
N ASP A 23 46.67 -40.79 -4.10
CA ASP A 23 45.80 -41.97 -4.27
C ASP A 23 45.71 -42.93 -3.05
N VAL A 24 45.77 -42.41 -1.82
CA VAL A 24 45.57 -43.18 -0.57
C VAL A 24 44.32 -42.78 0.22
N ASP A 25 43.74 -43.72 0.96
CA ASP A 25 42.55 -43.50 1.80
C ASP A 25 42.87 -42.66 3.06
N LEU A 26 42.46 -41.39 3.05
CA LEU A 26 42.69 -40.46 4.16
C LEU A 26 41.64 -40.59 5.25
N HIS A 27 42.09 -40.94 6.46
CA HIS A 27 41.27 -40.93 7.67
C HIS A 27 41.46 -39.59 8.39
N PHE A 28 40.42 -38.76 8.40
CA PHE A 28 40.41 -37.49 9.13
C PHE A 28 39.60 -37.62 10.43
N GLU A 29 40.22 -37.35 11.56
CA GLU A 29 39.50 -37.00 12.79
C GLU A 29 39.16 -35.51 12.74
N ILE A 30 37.87 -35.17 12.86
CA ILE A 30 37.37 -33.80 12.74
C ILE A 30 36.69 -33.40 14.05
N GLU A 31 37.24 -32.39 14.71
CA GLU A 31 36.66 -31.75 15.90
C GLU A 31 36.04 -30.41 15.52
N ILE A 32 34.76 -30.19 15.84
CA ILE A 32 34.08 -28.90 15.68
C ILE A 32 34.39 -28.05 16.91
N LEU A 33 35.30 -27.09 16.74
CA LEU A 33 35.83 -26.26 17.84
C LEU A 33 34.96 -25.04 18.19
N ASP A 34 34.31 -24.45 17.18
CA ASP A 34 33.29 -23.39 17.30
C ASP A 34 32.22 -23.65 16.24
N PHE A 35 30.99 -23.25 16.53
CA PHE A 35 29.88 -23.22 15.57
C PHE A 35 29.03 -21.99 15.84
N PHE A 36 28.80 -21.19 14.80
CA PHE A 36 28.00 -19.98 14.88
C PHE A 36 27.06 -19.84 13.69
N LYS A 37 25.92 -19.20 13.91
CA LYS A 37 24.97 -18.89 12.85
C LYS A 37 25.47 -17.68 12.06
N ALA A 38 25.90 -17.90 10.82
CA ALA A 38 26.17 -16.85 9.86
C ALA A 38 24.99 -16.69 8.88
N LYS A 39 24.70 -15.44 8.50
CA LYS A 39 23.78 -15.09 7.43
C LYS A 39 24.53 -14.29 6.37
N ILE A 40 24.52 -14.80 5.15
CA ILE A 40 24.98 -14.08 3.95
C ILE A 40 23.94 -12.99 3.66
N VAL A 41 24.38 -11.74 3.48
CA VAL A 41 23.47 -10.58 3.31
C VAL A 41 23.57 -9.99 1.91
N SER A 42 24.73 -10.09 1.25
CA SER A 42 24.90 -9.81 -0.18
C SER A 42 25.40 -11.04 -0.94
N GLU A 43 25.00 -11.19 -2.21
CA GLU A 43 25.34 -12.35 -3.05
C GLU A 43 26.85 -12.50 -3.33
N ASP A 44 27.60 -11.40 -3.28
CA ASP A 44 29.05 -11.33 -3.47
C ASP A 44 29.85 -11.61 -2.18
N MET A 45 29.17 -11.89 -1.07
CA MET A 45 29.72 -12.00 0.29
C MET A 45 30.32 -10.70 0.86
N GLY A 46 30.12 -9.55 0.20
CA GLY A 46 30.59 -8.24 0.66
C GLY A 46 29.94 -7.74 1.96
N VAL A 47 28.80 -8.32 2.35
CA VAL A 47 28.12 -8.13 3.64
C VAL A 47 27.74 -9.49 4.24
N VAL A 48 28.22 -9.80 5.45
CA VAL A 48 27.94 -11.04 6.19
C VAL A 48 27.62 -10.73 7.65
N LYS A 49 26.62 -11.38 8.24
CA LYS A 49 26.24 -11.23 9.66
C LYS A 49 26.52 -12.53 10.45
N LYS A 50 27.38 -12.50 11.46
CA LYS A 50 27.50 -13.52 12.51
C LYS A 50 26.57 -13.15 13.67
N ILE A 51 25.58 -14.00 13.97
CA ILE A 51 24.71 -13.80 15.14
C ILE A 51 25.50 -14.15 16.41
N ILE A 52 25.38 -13.33 17.44
CA ILE A 52 25.88 -13.59 18.80
C ILE A 52 24.71 -14.06 19.66
N ASP A 53 23.70 -13.19 19.81
CA ASP A 53 22.51 -13.41 20.64
C ASP A 53 21.25 -13.29 19.77
N GLU A 54 20.33 -14.25 19.83
CA GLU A 54 19.11 -14.24 19.02
C GLU A 54 18.11 -13.20 19.51
N GLY A 55 17.54 -12.44 18.56
CA GLY A 55 16.51 -11.44 18.86
C GLY A 55 15.11 -12.02 19.08
N GLN A 56 14.14 -11.12 19.22
CA GLN A 56 12.77 -11.40 19.63
C GLN A 56 11.79 -11.00 18.52
N GLY A 57 10.96 -11.95 18.08
CA GLY A 57 10.02 -11.76 16.98
C GLY A 57 10.64 -11.94 15.59
N TRP A 58 9.82 -11.74 14.56
CA TRP A 58 10.18 -12.03 13.15
C TRP A 58 10.31 -10.78 12.26
N GLU A 59 9.88 -9.60 12.72
CA GLU A 59 10.10 -8.35 11.98
C GLU A 59 11.59 -7.96 12.02
N CYS A 60 12.08 -7.42 10.90
CA CYS A 60 13.37 -6.75 10.76
C CYS A 60 13.10 -5.29 10.31
N PRO A 61 14.01 -4.34 10.62
CA PRO A 61 13.88 -2.96 10.17
C PRO A 61 14.01 -2.85 8.64
N ARG A 62 13.31 -1.88 8.06
CA ARG A 62 13.23 -1.60 6.62
C ARG A 62 12.94 -0.12 6.39
N GLU A 63 12.95 0.35 5.15
CA GLU A 63 12.79 1.77 4.80
C GLU A 63 11.67 2.48 5.58
N LEU A 64 11.93 3.74 5.93
CA LEU A 64 11.16 4.59 6.85
C LEU A 64 11.23 4.22 8.35
N TYR A 65 11.62 3.00 8.75
CA TYR A 65 11.69 2.64 10.17
C TYR A 65 12.70 3.51 10.92
N GLU A 66 12.31 4.01 12.09
CA GLU A 66 13.21 4.69 13.04
C GLU A 66 13.86 3.63 13.93
N VAL A 67 15.19 3.56 13.97
CA VAL A 67 15.97 2.47 14.59
C VAL A 67 16.84 3.00 15.72
N GLU A 68 16.89 2.26 16.83
CA GLU A 68 17.77 2.48 17.98
C GLU A 68 18.73 1.28 18.13
N ALA A 69 20.04 1.52 18.02
CA ALA A 69 21.05 0.46 18.12
C ALA A 69 22.35 0.92 18.77
N TRP A 70 22.97 0.06 19.58
CA TRP A 70 24.38 0.22 19.95
C TRP A 70 25.24 -0.30 18.82
N ILE A 71 26.25 0.47 18.41
CA ILE A 71 27.15 0.15 17.29
C ILE A 71 28.57 0.47 17.73
N THR A 72 29.50 -0.46 17.53
CA THR A 72 30.95 -0.23 17.56
C THR A 72 31.59 -0.83 16.31
N ALA A 73 32.76 -0.34 15.90
CA ALA A 73 33.41 -0.80 14.68
C ALA A 73 34.91 -1.00 14.87
N LYS A 74 35.45 -2.10 14.33
CA LYS A 74 36.87 -2.46 14.35
C LYS A 74 37.33 -2.77 12.91
N ALA A 75 38.55 -2.40 12.56
CA ALA A 75 39.18 -2.87 11.32
C ALA A 75 39.56 -4.36 11.43
N ALA A 76 39.82 -5.01 10.30
CA ALA A 76 40.26 -6.42 10.25
C ALA A 76 41.60 -6.71 10.96
N ASP A 77 42.40 -5.68 11.30
CA ASP A 77 43.61 -5.79 12.14
C ASP A 77 43.30 -5.73 13.66
N GLY A 78 42.01 -5.64 14.03
CA GLY A 78 41.52 -5.49 15.40
C GLY A 78 41.54 -4.05 15.93
N LYS A 79 42.04 -3.06 15.16
CA LYS A 79 42.07 -1.66 15.57
C LYS A 79 40.67 -1.07 15.66
N MET A 80 40.34 -0.45 16.80
CA MET A 80 39.06 0.24 16.97
C MET A 80 38.95 1.43 16.00
N ILE A 81 37.84 1.49 15.26
CA ILE A 81 37.44 2.62 14.40
C ILE A 81 36.38 3.46 15.12
N LEU A 82 35.30 2.82 15.57
CA LEU A 82 34.15 3.47 16.19
C LEU A 82 33.96 2.93 17.61
N PRO A 83 34.29 3.72 18.66
CA PRO A 83 34.13 3.30 20.05
C PRO A 83 32.66 3.35 20.49
N LEU A 84 32.32 2.64 21.57
CA LEU A 84 30.99 2.68 22.16
C LEU A 84 30.66 4.09 22.69
N MET A 85 29.56 4.66 22.22
CA MET A 85 29.03 5.94 22.69
C MET A 85 28.32 5.80 24.05
N LYS A 86 27.94 6.93 24.67
CA LYS A 86 27.12 6.95 25.90
C LYS A 86 25.64 6.64 25.67
N ASN A 87 25.15 6.90 24.46
CA ASN A 87 23.77 6.73 24.02
C ASN A 87 23.77 5.88 22.73
N PRO A 88 22.72 5.09 22.45
CA PRO A 88 22.63 4.34 21.20
C PRO A 88 22.40 5.26 20.00
N TYR A 89 22.83 4.81 18.83
CA TYR A 89 22.59 5.49 17.56
C TYR A 89 21.11 5.45 17.23
N HIS A 90 20.57 6.60 16.83
CA HIS A 90 19.20 6.78 16.36
C HIS A 90 19.25 7.21 14.89
N PHE A 91 18.62 6.46 14.00
CA PHE A 91 18.64 6.72 12.56
C PHE A 91 17.37 6.21 11.86
N THR A 92 17.11 6.66 10.63
CA THR A 92 15.99 6.21 9.81
C THR A 92 16.50 5.32 8.67
N PHE A 93 15.94 4.13 8.54
CA PHE A 93 16.27 3.22 7.43
C PHE A 93 15.94 3.83 6.06
N GLY A 94 16.86 3.67 5.11
CA GLY A 94 16.76 4.15 3.73
C GLY A 94 17.22 5.61 3.54
N LYS A 95 17.59 6.33 4.60
CA LYS A 95 18.08 7.72 4.48
C LYS A 95 19.60 7.84 4.26
N SER A 96 20.33 6.73 4.13
CA SER A 96 21.79 6.71 4.03
C SER A 96 22.49 7.40 5.23
N GLU A 97 21.86 7.35 6.41
CA GLU A 97 22.41 7.94 7.64
C GLU A 97 23.58 7.13 8.21
N ILE A 98 23.68 5.84 7.84
CA ILE A 98 24.79 4.92 8.16
C ILE A 98 25.32 4.25 6.87
N PRO A 99 26.52 3.61 6.88
CA PRO A 99 27.06 2.93 5.70
C PRO A 99 26.15 1.81 5.18
N LYS A 100 26.01 1.69 3.85
CA LYS A 100 25.06 0.79 3.19
C LYS A 100 25.16 -0.66 3.65
N GLY A 101 26.37 -1.21 3.78
CA GLY A 101 26.54 -2.60 4.25
C GLY A 101 26.12 -2.81 5.71
N LEU A 102 26.27 -1.79 6.56
CA LEU A 102 25.79 -1.83 7.93
C LEU A 102 24.25 -1.77 7.96
N GLU A 103 23.63 -0.91 7.16
CA GLU A 103 22.17 -0.84 7.03
C GLU A 103 21.60 -2.17 6.49
N MET A 104 22.21 -2.75 5.45
CA MET A 104 21.85 -4.08 4.94
C MET A 104 21.95 -5.17 6.01
N GLY A 105 23.03 -5.18 6.80
CA GLY A 105 23.20 -6.16 7.89
C GLY A 105 22.14 -6.01 8.98
N ILE A 106 21.88 -4.78 9.44
CA ILE A 106 20.85 -4.46 10.43
C ILE A 106 19.44 -4.75 9.90
N GLY A 107 19.21 -4.60 8.58
CA GLY A 107 17.97 -4.97 7.89
C GLY A 107 17.67 -6.47 7.91
N THR A 108 18.57 -7.29 8.45
CA THR A 108 18.36 -8.71 8.71
C THR A 108 18.26 -9.07 10.20
N MET A 109 18.29 -8.09 11.11
CA MET A 109 18.30 -8.29 12.57
C MET A 109 16.90 -8.17 13.19
N ALA A 110 16.61 -9.05 14.15
CA ALA A 110 15.40 -8.95 14.98
C ALA A 110 15.58 -8.00 16.18
N LYS A 111 14.48 -7.57 16.81
CA LYS A 111 14.47 -6.70 18.00
C LYS A 111 15.24 -7.37 19.15
N ARG A 112 16.21 -6.69 19.75
CA ARG A 112 17.18 -7.20 20.75
C ARG A 112 18.17 -8.26 20.25
N GLU A 113 18.32 -8.46 18.93
CA GLU A 113 19.40 -9.30 18.40
C GLU A 113 20.76 -8.61 18.62
N LYS A 114 21.78 -9.40 18.95
CA LYS A 114 23.19 -8.96 18.93
C LYS A 114 23.97 -9.72 17.87
N ALA A 115 24.75 -9.01 17.06
CA ALA A 115 25.49 -9.58 15.94
C ALA A 115 26.82 -8.86 15.66
N VAL A 116 27.69 -9.51 14.89
CA VAL A 116 28.81 -8.87 14.18
C VAL A 116 28.48 -8.83 12.68
N ILE A 117 28.46 -7.65 12.09
CA ILE A 117 28.28 -7.43 10.65
C ILE A 117 29.64 -7.09 10.05
N PHE A 118 30.11 -7.95 9.16
CA PHE A 118 31.34 -7.79 8.37
C PHE A 118 30.97 -7.08 7.07
N VAL A 119 31.66 -5.98 6.76
CA VAL A 119 31.36 -5.13 5.61
C VAL A 119 32.66 -4.80 4.87
N THR A 120 32.68 -5.12 3.57
CA THR A 120 33.78 -4.80 2.65
C THR A 120 33.72 -3.37 2.12
N ASP A 121 34.85 -2.84 1.66
CA ASP A 121 35.00 -1.49 1.09
C ASP A 121 33.91 -1.08 0.09
N SER A 122 33.49 -1.98 -0.80
CA SER A 122 32.39 -1.78 -1.77
C SER A 122 31.03 -1.41 -1.14
N TYR A 123 30.84 -1.70 0.15
CA TYR A 123 29.62 -1.41 0.92
C TYR A 123 29.83 -0.39 2.06
N LEU A 124 31.06 0.10 2.27
CA LEU A 124 31.40 1.16 3.23
C LEU A 124 31.13 2.56 2.66
N THR A 125 29.89 2.81 2.26
CA THR A 125 29.47 4.12 1.74
C THR A 125 29.61 5.21 2.80
N ASN A 126 30.01 6.42 2.38
CA ASN A 126 29.98 7.61 3.24
C ASN A 126 28.55 7.88 3.75
N SER A 127 28.41 8.38 4.97
CA SER A 127 27.12 8.59 5.64
C SER A 127 27.16 9.78 6.61
N SER A 128 26.00 10.26 7.05
CA SER A 128 25.90 11.45 7.90
C SER A 128 26.15 11.18 9.40
N LEU A 129 25.83 9.99 9.90
CA LEU A 129 25.90 9.64 11.33
C LEU A 129 27.11 8.77 11.68
N ILE A 130 27.57 7.90 10.78
CA ILE A 130 28.71 7.00 11.00
C ILE A 130 29.71 7.12 9.83
N GLN A 131 30.71 7.96 10.02
CA GLN A 131 31.81 8.14 9.08
C GLN A 131 32.93 7.13 9.36
N ILE A 132 33.27 6.32 8.36
CA ILE A 132 34.36 5.33 8.40
C ILE A 132 35.56 5.91 7.63
N PRO A 133 36.79 5.85 8.17
CA PRO A 133 37.98 6.31 7.46
C PRO A 133 38.22 5.51 6.17
N GLU A 134 38.66 6.19 5.12
CA GLU A 134 39.05 5.55 3.86
C GLU A 134 40.28 4.63 4.02
N GLY A 135 40.38 3.61 3.16
CA GLY A 135 41.49 2.65 3.15
C GLY A 135 41.30 1.39 3.99
N HIS A 136 40.15 1.22 4.66
CA HIS A 136 39.78 -0.05 5.30
C HIS A 136 39.10 -0.99 4.28
N VAL A 137 39.75 -2.13 3.98
CA VAL A 137 39.25 -3.16 3.04
C VAL A 137 38.04 -3.93 3.62
N GLU A 138 38.02 -4.10 4.95
CA GLU A 138 36.92 -4.72 5.70
C GLU A 138 36.80 -4.03 7.06
N VAL A 139 35.57 -3.82 7.51
CA VAL A 139 35.22 -3.33 8.84
C VAL A 139 34.20 -4.27 9.50
N GLN A 140 34.42 -4.56 10.77
CA GLN A 140 33.62 -5.43 11.61
C GLN A 140 32.81 -4.58 12.60
N PHE A 141 31.50 -4.52 12.40
CA PHE A 141 30.57 -3.79 13.25
C PHE A 141 29.94 -4.73 14.28
N GLU A 142 30.20 -4.51 15.57
CA GLU A 142 29.49 -5.18 16.65
C GLU A 142 28.24 -4.35 16.97
N VAL A 143 27.05 -4.94 16.76
CA VAL A 143 25.75 -4.25 16.84
C VAL A 143 24.82 -4.97 17.82
N GLU A 144 24.13 -4.19 18.64
CA GLU A 144 22.99 -4.62 19.47
C GLU A 144 21.77 -3.78 19.08
N LEU A 145 20.78 -4.40 18.43
CA LEU A 145 19.59 -3.73 17.91
C LEU A 145 18.56 -3.58 19.04
N VAL A 146 18.58 -2.46 19.76
CA VAL A 146 17.74 -2.21 20.94
C VAL A 146 16.25 -2.28 20.56
N HIS A 147 15.84 -1.47 19.58
CA HIS A 147 14.48 -1.46 19.04
C HIS A 147 14.44 -0.78 17.65
N PHE A 148 13.27 -0.84 17.02
CA PHE A 148 12.90 -0.13 15.81
C PHE A 148 11.38 0.15 15.85
N THR A 149 11.00 1.36 15.50
CA THR A 149 9.61 1.82 15.40
C THR A 149 9.13 1.58 13.97
N GLN A 150 8.05 0.84 13.78
CA GLN A 150 7.39 0.78 12.46
C GLN A 150 6.80 2.17 12.16
N VAL A 151 7.38 2.86 11.20
CA VAL A 151 6.85 4.10 10.63
C VAL A 151 6.18 3.77 9.30
N ARG A 152 5.00 4.34 9.07
CA ARG A 152 4.24 4.21 7.83
C ARG A 152 3.75 5.58 7.38
N ASP A 153 4.15 5.98 6.18
CA ASP A 153 3.44 7.01 5.43
C ASP A 153 2.13 6.41 4.89
N MET A 154 1.03 7.12 5.13
CA MET A 154 -0.33 6.70 4.78
C MET A 154 -0.83 7.30 3.45
N LEU A 155 -0.10 8.26 2.88
CA LEU A 155 -0.45 8.98 1.65
C LEU A 155 0.63 8.87 0.56
N GLY A 156 1.88 8.62 0.93
CA GLY A 156 3.04 8.64 0.04
C GLY A 156 3.62 10.04 -0.22
N ASP A 157 3.21 11.03 0.59
CA ASP A 157 3.62 12.43 0.49
C ASP A 157 4.32 12.98 1.76
N GLY A 158 4.59 12.11 2.73
CA GLY A 158 5.23 12.42 4.00
C GLY A 158 4.35 13.14 5.04
N ARG A 159 3.10 13.52 4.73
CA ARG A 159 2.29 14.36 5.63
C ARG A 159 1.55 13.59 6.71
N LEU A 160 0.99 12.42 6.40
CA LEU A 160 0.23 11.59 7.34
C LEU A 160 1.06 10.37 7.75
N ILE A 161 1.67 10.44 8.93
CA ILE A 161 2.64 9.45 9.41
C ILE A 161 2.12 8.71 10.64
N LYS A 162 2.00 7.38 10.56
CA LYS A 162 1.70 6.47 11.67
C LYS A 162 2.99 5.85 12.21
N ARG A 163 3.26 5.97 13.50
CA ARG A 163 4.35 5.30 14.23
C ARG A 163 3.77 4.28 15.22
N ARG A 164 4.15 3.00 15.14
CA ARG A 164 3.78 1.97 16.13
C ARG A 164 4.72 2.05 17.33
N ILE A 165 4.19 2.42 18.49
CA ILE A 165 4.93 2.59 19.76
C ILE A 165 4.85 1.33 20.64
N HIS A 166 3.71 0.63 20.60
CA HIS A 166 3.52 -0.66 21.27
C HIS A 166 2.87 -1.65 20.31
N ASP A 167 3.41 -2.86 20.24
CA ASP A 167 2.92 -3.93 19.35
C ASP A 167 1.57 -4.49 19.84
N GLY A 168 0.61 -4.64 18.93
CA GLY A 168 -0.65 -5.33 19.22
C GLY A 168 -0.55 -6.85 19.12
N LYS A 169 -1.66 -7.54 19.38
CA LYS A 169 -1.79 -9.00 19.34
C LYS A 169 -2.58 -9.42 18.10
N GLY A 170 -2.09 -10.45 17.41
CA GLY A 170 -2.67 -10.98 16.17
C GLY A 170 -1.67 -10.94 15.02
N GLU A 171 -2.07 -11.51 13.88
CA GLU A 171 -1.28 -11.53 12.65
C GLU A 171 -1.69 -10.37 11.74
N PHE A 172 -0.76 -9.45 11.44
CA PHE A 172 -0.99 -8.38 10.46
C PHE A 172 -0.88 -8.95 9.03
N PRO A 173 -1.83 -8.68 8.11
CA PRO A 173 -3.00 -7.80 8.22
C PRO A 173 -4.31 -8.53 8.54
N MET A 174 -4.28 -9.83 8.86
CA MET A 174 -5.47 -10.68 9.03
C MET A 174 -6.34 -10.25 10.21
N ASP A 175 -5.73 -9.92 11.35
CA ASP A 175 -6.41 -9.50 12.58
C ASP A 175 -6.62 -7.97 12.66
N CYS A 176 -6.55 -7.26 11.53
CA CYS A 176 -6.82 -5.82 11.47
C CYS A 176 -8.31 -5.49 11.23
N PRO A 177 -8.80 -4.31 11.68
CA PRO A 177 -10.19 -3.91 11.49
C PRO A 177 -10.63 -3.79 10.03
N LEU A 178 -11.63 -4.60 9.66
CA LEU A 178 -12.28 -4.55 8.35
C LEU A 178 -13.15 -3.29 8.17
N GLN A 179 -13.63 -3.13 6.93
CA GLN A 179 -14.63 -2.13 6.58
C GLN A 179 -15.96 -2.40 7.30
N ASP A 180 -16.54 -1.36 7.90
CA ASP A 180 -17.73 -1.40 8.75
C ASP A 180 -17.60 -2.14 10.09
N SER A 181 -16.39 -2.52 10.53
CA SER A 181 -16.17 -2.98 11.90
C SER A 181 -16.50 -1.88 12.91
N LEU A 182 -17.06 -2.25 14.06
CA LEU A 182 -17.22 -1.38 15.23
C LEU A 182 -15.90 -1.36 16.00
N LEU A 183 -15.20 -0.23 15.94
CA LEU A 183 -13.92 0.02 16.59
C LEU A 183 -14.12 0.55 18.02
N ARG A 184 -13.31 0.08 18.97
CA ARG A 184 -13.23 0.62 20.33
C ARG A 184 -11.80 1.10 20.60
N VAL A 185 -11.59 2.41 20.79
CA VAL A 185 -10.26 3.00 20.97
C VAL A 185 -10.19 3.92 22.19
N HIS A 186 -9.03 3.96 22.85
CA HIS A 186 -8.63 5.16 23.58
C HIS A 186 -7.77 6.03 22.69
N TYR A 187 -7.92 7.34 22.79
CA TYR A 187 -6.99 8.28 22.18
C TYR A 187 -6.76 9.52 23.04
N LYS A 188 -5.60 10.14 22.79
CA LYS A 188 -5.17 11.42 23.30
C LYS A 188 -4.72 12.29 22.13
N GLY A 189 -5.40 13.41 21.92
CA GLY A 189 -5.13 14.39 20.88
C GLY A 189 -4.30 15.56 21.39
N LEU A 190 -3.22 15.89 20.68
CA LEU A 190 -2.31 16.99 20.96
C LEU A 190 -2.21 17.90 19.72
N LEU A 191 -2.06 19.20 19.92
CA LEU A 191 -1.64 20.11 18.86
C LEU A 191 -0.12 19.98 18.64
N LEU A 192 0.33 20.12 17.39
CA LEU A 192 1.77 20.22 17.08
C LEU A 192 2.23 21.68 17.11
N ASN A 193 1.91 22.36 18.22
CA ASN A 193 2.50 23.64 18.62
C ASN A 193 3.73 23.42 19.52
N GLU A 194 4.46 24.50 19.84
CA GLU A 194 5.67 24.45 20.68
C GLU A 194 5.41 23.84 22.07
N GLU A 195 4.23 24.12 22.64
CA GLU A 195 3.79 23.63 23.95
C GLU A 195 3.23 22.19 23.94
N ARG A 196 2.98 21.60 22.75
CA ARG A 196 2.29 20.31 22.55
C ARG A 196 0.99 20.17 23.35
N THR A 197 0.14 21.20 23.31
CA THR A 197 -1.08 21.26 24.13
C THR A 197 -2.04 20.11 23.82
N VAL A 198 -2.39 19.31 24.82
CA VAL A 198 -3.46 18.29 24.74
C VAL A 198 -4.81 19.00 24.55
N PHE A 199 -5.56 18.61 23.54
CA PHE A 199 -6.90 19.14 23.27
C PHE A 199 -8.04 18.18 23.64
N TYR A 200 -7.77 16.88 23.76
CA TYR A 200 -8.72 15.88 24.25
C TYR A 200 -7.98 14.60 24.69
N ASP A 201 -8.40 13.97 25.78
CA ASP A 201 -7.92 12.66 26.22
C ASP A 201 -9.11 11.80 26.68
N THR A 202 -9.46 10.75 25.93
CA THR A 202 -10.57 9.85 26.30
C THR A 202 -10.47 9.29 27.72
N ARG A 203 -9.25 9.10 28.25
CA ARG A 203 -9.06 8.55 29.60
C ARG A 203 -9.35 9.56 30.71
N ALA A 204 -9.32 10.86 30.41
CA ALA A 204 -9.64 11.94 31.34
C ALA A 204 -11.02 12.59 31.07
N ASP A 205 -11.29 12.94 29.81
CA ASP A 205 -12.43 13.76 29.39
C ASP A 205 -13.70 12.95 29.09
N ASN A 206 -13.59 11.62 28.93
CA ASN A 206 -14.72 10.71 28.64
C ASN A 206 -15.02 9.74 29.81
N ASN A 207 -14.73 10.15 31.05
CA ASN A 207 -14.87 9.33 32.27
C ASN A 207 -14.09 8.00 32.28
N GLY A 208 -13.13 7.82 31.37
CA GLY A 208 -12.42 6.55 31.18
C GLY A 208 -13.08 5.57 30.20
N GLU A 209 -14.21 5.92 29.60
CA GLU A 209 -14.84 5.13 28.53
C GLU A 209 -14.12 5.33 27.18
N PRO A 210 -14.03 4.28 26.33
CA PRO A 210 -13.43 4.40 25.00
C PRO A 210 -14.31 5.23 24.04
N LEU A 211 -13.69 5.70 22.96
CA LEU A 211 -14.42 6.13 21.77
C LEU A 211 -14.83 4.90 20.96
N GLU A 212 -16.14 4.74 20.74
CA GLU A 212 -16.69 3.69 19.89
C GLU A 212 -17.23 4.27 18.57
N PHE A 213 -16.83 3.69 17.43
CA PHE A 213 -17.29 4.13 16.11
C PHE A 213 -17.21 3.03 15.05
N CYS A 214 -18.15 3.01 14.11
CA CYS A 214 -18.07 2.13 12.95
C CYS A 214 -17.16 2.74 11.87
N SER A 215 -16.28 1.94 11.26
CA SER A 215 -15.50 2.40 10.10
C SER A 215 -16.38 2.63 8.86
N GLY A 216 -15.94 3.52 7.95
CA GLY A 216 -16.70 3.92 6.76
C GLY A 216 -17.92 4.79 7.04
N GLU A 217 -18.04 5.36 8.24
CA GLU A 217 -19.19 6.18 8.65
C GLU A 217 -18.88 7.67 8.80
N GLY A 218 -17.61 8.05 8.59
CA GLY A 218 -17.16 9.44 8.72
C GLY A 218 -17.52 10.04 10.07
N LEU A 219 -17.37 9.25 11.14
CA LEU A 219 -17.65 9.60 12.54
C LEU A 219 -16.41 10.15 13.27
N VAL A 220 -15.24 10.00 12.65
CA VAL A 220 -13.93 10.52 13.08
C VAL A 220 -13.23 11.16 11.86
N PRO A 221 -12.14 11.92 12.03
CA PRO A 221 -11.29 12.39 10.94
C PRO A 221 -10.78 11.26 10.04
N GLU A 222 -10.57 11.57 8.75
CA GLU A 222 -10.16 10.58 7.74
C GLU A 222 -8.79 9.96 8.07
N GLY A 223 -7.80 10.79 8.43
CA GLY A 223 -6.48 10.31 8.84
C GLY A 223 -6.49 9.50 10.14
N PHE A 224 -7.50 9.68 11.00
CA PHE A 224 -7.70 8.87 12.20
C PHE A 224 -8.21 7.48 11.82
N GLU A 225 -9.28 7.38 11.02
CA GLU A 225 -9.83 6.09 10.58
C GLU A 225 -8.82 5.28 9.76
N MET A 226 -8.14 5.92 8.80
CA MET A 226 -7.11 5.27 7.98
C MET A 226 -6.02 4.60 8.83
N CYS A 227 -5.55 5.28 9.88
CA CYS A 227 -4.48 4.75 10.72
C CYS A 227 -4.96 3.64 11.66
N VAL A 228 -6.14 3.80 12.28
CA VAL A 228 -6.72 2.81 13.21
C VAL A 228 -7.03 1.48 12.52
N ARG A 229 -7.40 1.52 11.24
CA ARG A 229 -7.60 0.29 10.43
C ARG A 229 -6.32 -0.49 10.12
N LEU A 230 -5.14 0.11 10.34
CA LEU A 230 -3.84 -0.55 10.24
C LEU A 230 -3.19 -0.76 11.61
N MET A 231 -4.02 -1.01 12.64
CA MET A 231 -3.60 -1.41 13.99
C MET A 231 -4.11 -2.81 14.33
N LEU A 232 -3.38 -3.51 15.18
CA LEU A 232 -3.83 -4.74 15.85
C LEU A 232 -4.46 -4.44 17.24
N PRO A 233 -5.32 -5.30 17.79
CA PRO A 233 -5.81 -5.16 19.16
C PRO A 233 -4.68 -5.11 20.20
N GLY A 234 -4.69 -4.09 21.07
CA GLY A 234 -3.62 -3.78 22.02
C GLY A 234 -2.42 -3.01 21.43
N GLU A 235 -2.48 -2.62 20.15
CA GLU A 235 -1.46 -1.75 19.54
C GLU A 235 -1.62 -0.31 20.02
N ILE A 236 -0.51 0.36 20.34
CA ILE A 236 -0.46 1.81 20.56
C ILE A 236 0.31 2.44 19.39
N SER A 237 -0.30 3.42 18.73
CA SER A 237 0.30 4.18 17.63
C SER A 237 0.21 5.69 17.85
N VAL A 238 1.28 6.40 17.51
CA VAL A 238 1.32 7.86 17.43
C VAL A 238 1.20 8.27 15.97
N ILE A 239 0.14 9.02 15.67
CA ILE A 239 -0.22 9.46 14.31
C ILE A 239 -0.03 10.95 14.22
N THR A 240 0.80 11.41 13.29
CA THR A 240 1.00 12.82 12.95
C THR A 240 0.18 13.12 11.69
N CYS A 241 -0.76 14.05 11.79
CA CYS A 241 -1.81 14.25 10.80
C CYS A 241 -1.89 15.72 10.32
N PRO A 242 -1.97 15.97 9.01
CA PRO A 242 -2.14 17.31 8.47
C PRO A 242 -3.60 17.80 8.59
N PRO A 243 -3.87 19.11 8.48
CA PRO A 243 -5.17 19.70 8.85
C PRO A 243 -6.34 19.20 7.98
N ASP A 244 -6.06 18.92 6.71
CA ASP A 244 -7.00 18.44 5.70
C ASP A 244 -7.47 16.99 5.93
N TYR A 245 -6.66 16.17 6.61
CA TYR A 245 -7.02 14.82 7.06
C TYR A 245 -7.44 14.78 8.54
N ALA A 246 -7.33 15.91 9.24
CA ALA A 246 -7.74 16.12 10.62
C ALA A 246 -9.06 16.90 10.73
N TYR A 247 -9.00 18.18 11.09
CA TYR A 247 -10.17 18.96 11.54
C TYR A 247 -10.58 20.11 10.62
N ASP A 248 -9.96 20.28 9.46
CA ASP A 248 -10.42 21.27 8.45
C ASP A 248 -11.49 20.70 7.51
N ARG A 249 -11.61 19.35 7.43
CA ARG A 249 -12.70 18.64 6.74
C ARG A 249 -13.66 17.91 7.69
N PHE A 250 -13.51 18.11 9.00
CA PHE A 250 -14.29 17.43 10.05
C PHE A 250 -14.82 18.45 11.07
N LYS A 251 -15.68 18.00 12.01
CA LYS A 251 -16.16 18.86 13.11
C LYS A 251 -15.01 19.17 14.08
N ARG A 252 -14.43 20.37 13.97
CA ARG A 252 -13.30 20.86 14.79
C ARG A 252 -13.70 21.05 16.27
N PRO A 253 -12.89 20.56 17.23
CA PRO A 253 -13.01 20.91 18.65
C PRO A 253 -12.74 22.39 18.90
N ALA A 254 -13.34 22.97 19.94
CA ALA A 254 -13.26 24.42 20.19
C ALA A 254 -11.86 24.93 20.59
N ASN A 255 -10.97 24.02 21.00
CA ASN A 255 -9.57 24.25 21.38
C ASN A 255 -8.57 23.83 20.29
N VAL A 256 -9.03 23.45 19.10
CA VAL A 256 -8.20 23.18 17.92
C VAL A 256 -8.35 24.35 16.93
N PRO A 257 -7.26 25.04 16.53
CA PRO A 257 -7.34 26.12 15.55
C PRO A 257 -7.48 25.61 14.10
N GLU A 258 -7.80 26.51 13.16
CA GLU A 258 -7.80 26.22 11.72
C GLU A 258 -6.38 26.02 11.19
N GLY A 259 -6.18 25.10 10.24
CA GLY A 259 -4.84 24.78 9.73
C GLY A 259 -3.93 24.07 10.75
N ALA A 260 -4.47 23.60 11.88
CA ALA A 260 -3.71 22.92 12.93
C ALA A 260 -3.24 21.52 12.49
N HIS A 261 -1.93 21.31 12.50
CA HIS A 261 -1.37 19.96 12.49
C HIS A 261 -1.57 19.35 13.88
N VAL A 262 -2.01 18.09 13.92
CA VAL A 262 -2.35 17.39 15.15
C VAL A 262 -1.59 16.08 15.27
N GLN A 263 -1.41 15.64 16.51
CA GLN A 263 -0.89 14.33 16.85
C GLN A 263 -1.92 13.57 17.68
N TRP A 264 -2.22 12.34 17.31
CA TRP A 264 -3.03 11.43 18.13
C TRP A 264 -2.16 10.27 18.61
N GLU A 265 -2.07 10.09 19.92
CA GLU A 265 -1.68 8.82 20.52
C GLU A 265 -2.96 7.98 20.64
N ILE A 266 -3.03 6.83 19.95
CA ILE A 266 -4.21 5.96 19.91
C ILE A 266 -3.83 4.56 20.38
N GLU A 267 -4.67 3.97 21.23
CA GLU A 267 -4.67 2.58 21.67
C GLU A 267 -5.93 1.90 21.10
N LEU A 268 -5.75 0.90 20.22
CA LEU A 268 -6.86 0.09 19.73
C LEU A 268 -7.17 -1.00 20.74
N LEU A 269 -8.26 -0.87 21.51
CA LEU A 269 -8.64 -1.90 22.49
C LEU A 269 -9.10 -3.19 21.81
N GLY A 270 -9.82 -3.04 20.69
CA GLY A 270 -10.35 -4.13 19.90
C GLY A 270 -11.44 -3.65 18.95
N PHE A 271 -12.06 -4.60 18.25
CA PHE A 271 -13.17 -4.33 17.34
C PHE A 271 -14.13 -5.51 17.24
N GLU A 272 -15.36 -5.22 16.86
CA GLU A 272 -16.34 -6.23 16.42
C GLU A 272 -16.43 -6.19 14.89
N MET A 273 -16.35 -7.36 14.26
CA MET A 273 -16.53 -7.48 12.81
C MET A 273 -17.99 -7.24 12.41
N PRO A 274 -18.27 -6.82 11.17
CA PRO A 274 -19.63 -6.81 10.65
C PRO A 274 -20.27 -8.19 10.78
N LYS A 275 -21.54 -8.24 11.18
CA LYS A 275 -22.30 -9.50 11.22
C LYS A 275 -22.33 -10.16 9.84
N ASP A 276 -21.98 -11.43 9.79
CA ASP A 276 -22.34 -12.29 8.66
C ASP A 276 -23.88 -12.42 8.60
N TRP A 277 -24.41 -12.55 7.39
CA TRP A 277 -25.83 -12.75 7.11
C TRP A 277 -26.17 -14.22 6.89
N THR A 278 -25.19 -15.12 6.78
CA THR A 278 -25.47 -16.56 6.72
C THR A 278 -26.24 -17.03 7.98
N GLY A 279 -27.27 -17.85 7.77
CA GLY A 279 -28.12 -18.36 8.85
C GLY A 279 -29.07 -17.35 9.50
N LEU A 280 -29.08 -16.06 9.11
CA LEU A 280 -30.11 -15.13 9.56
C LEU A 280 -31.47 -15.45 8.91
N ASN A 281 -32.56 -15.21 9.65
CA ASN A 281 -33.91 -15.26 9.11
C ASN A 281 -34.28 -13.95 8.39
N PHE A 282 -35.37 -13.97 7.62
CA PHE A 282 -35.84 -12.82 6.83
C PHE A 282 -35.94 -11.52 7.64
N GLN A 283 -36.57 -11.55 8.82
CA GLN A 283 -36.74 -10.37 9.67
C GLN A 283 -35.38 -9.80 10.11
N ASN A 284 -34.46 -10.65 10.59
CA ASN A 284 -33.13 -10.23 11.01
C ASN A 284 -32.32 -9.63 9.85
N ILE A 285 -32.42 -10.20 8.64
CA ILE A 285 -31.80 -9.64 7.44
C ILE A 285 -32.39 -8.25 7.14
N MET A 286 -33.72 -8.11 7.13
CA MET A 286 -34.39 -6.84 6.83
C MET A 286 -34.14 -5.76 7.91
N ASP A 287 -33.95 -6.14 9.17
CA ASP A 287 -33.55 -5.24 10.25
C ASP A 287 -32.12 -4.70 10.05
N GLU A 288 -31.15 -5.55 9.66
CA GLU A 288 -29.79 -5.09 9.34
C GLU A 288 -29.73 -4.28 8.04
N VAL A 289 -30.53 -4.64 7.02
CA VAL A 289 -30.77 -3.81 5.82
C VAL A 289 -31.23 -2.41 6.20
N GLU A 290 -32.23 -2.28 7.08
CA GLU A 290 -32.79 -0.98 7.45
C GLU A 290 -31.78 -0.12 8.21
N LYS A 291 -30.95 -0.71 9.08
CA LYS A 291 -29.84 -0.03 9.77
C LYS A 291 -28.83 0.52 8.77
N ILE A 292 -28.30 -0.32 7.88
CA ILE A 292 -27.28 0.10 6.89
C ILE A 292 -27.86 1.13 5.91
N LYS A 293 -29.11 0.95 5.46
CA LYS A 293 -29.83 1.91 4.62
C LYS A 293 -30.04 3.25 5.34
N THR A 294 -30.34 3.23 6.64
CA THR A 294 -30.49 4.43 7.48
C THR A 294 -29.15 5.17 7.65
N THR A 295 -28.05 4.46 7.86
CA THR A 295 -26.70 5.02 7.81
C THR A 295 -26.39 5.65 6.45
N GLY A 296 -26.69 4.96 5.33
CA GLY A 296 -26.55 5.53 3.99
C GLY A 296 -27.39 6.79 3.79
N ASN A 297 -28.64 6.80 4.29
CA ASN A 297 -29.54 7.95 4.24
C ASN A 297 -29.01 9.13 5.08
N ARG A 298 -28.33 8.87 6.21
CA ARG A 298 -27.64 9.87 7.02
C ARG A 298 -26.47 10.48 6.24
N LEU A 299 -25.56 9.64 5.75
CA LEU A 299 -24.37 10.06 4.99
C LEU A 299 -24.74 10.87 3.73
N PHE A 300 -25.82 10.48 3.03
CA PHE A 300 -26.32 11.23 1.87
C PHE A 300 -26.83 12.63 2.23
N LYS A 301 -27.44 12.81 3.41
CA LYS A 301 -27.85 14.13 3.93
C LYS A 301 -26.67 14.98 4.40
N GLU A 302 -25.62 14.34 4.92
CA GLU A 302 -24.34 14.97 5.27
C GLU A 302 -23.49 15.34 4.04
N GLY A 303 -23.90 14.95 2.82
CA GLY A 303 -23.16 15.18 1.59
C GLY A 303 -21.98 14.23 1.34
N LYS A 304 -21.80 13.22 2.18
CA LYS A 304 -20.75 12.19 2.09
C LYS A 304 -21.17 11.10 1.09
N TYR A 305 -21.28 11.46 -0.19
CA TYR A 305 -21.93 10.63 -1.21
C TYR A 305 -21.20 9.31 -1.49
N GLU A 306 -19.87 9.29 -1.42
CA GLU A 306 -19.03 8.10 -1.59
C GLU A 306 -19.31 7.06 -0.49
N LEU A 307 -19.34 7.51 0.78
CA LEU A 307 -19.63 6.65 1.92
C LEU A 307 -21.09 6.18 1.91
N ALA A 308 -22.03 7.07 1.58
CA ALA A 308 -23.45 6.72 1.42
C ALA A 308 -23.62 5.61 0.36
N LYS A 309 -22.98 5.79 -0.80
CA LYS A 309 -22.94 4.83 -1.90
C LYS A 309 -22.38 3.48 -1.44
N ALA A 310 -21.23 3.48 -0.75
CA ALA A 310 -20.59 2.26 -0.27
C ALA A 310 -21.50 1.43 0.68
N LYS A 311 -22.25 2.10 1.56
CA LYS A 311 -23.22 1.43 2.46
C LYS A 311 -24.41 0.83 1.69
N TYR A 312 -24.95 1.51 0.67
CA TYR A 312 -25.99 0.92 -0.18
C TYR A 312 -25.46 -0.23 -1.06
N GLU A 313 -24.26 -0.06 -1.65
CA GLU A 313 -23.60 -1.07 -2.47
C GLU A 313 -23.19 -2.31 -1.65
N LYS A 314 -22.99 -2.18 -0.33
CA LYS A 314 -22.84 -3.33 0.57
C LYS A 314 -24.09 -4.21 0.60
N VAL A 315 -25.25 -3.65 0.93
CA VAL A 315 -26.50 -4.43 0.98
C VAL A 315 -26.80 -5.09 -0.38
N LEU A 316 -26.51 -4.39 -1.48
CA LEU A 316 -26.63 -4.94 -2.83
C LEU A 316 -25.65 -6.07 -3.15
N ARG A 317 -24.53 -6.21 -2.43
CA ARG A 317 -23.66 -7.39 -2.50
C ARG A 317 -24.25 -8.55 -1.72
N GLU A 318 -24.63 -8.33 -0.46
CA GLU A 318 -25.20 -9.38 0.40
C GLU A 318 -26.48 -9.99 -0.20
N TYR A 319 -27.30 -9.17 -0.86
CA TYR A 319 -28.49 -9.61 -1.60
C TYR A 319 -28.22 -10.57 -2.78
N ASN A 320 -26.98 -10.71 -3.26
CA ASN A 320 -26.65 -11.76 -4.26
C ASN A 320 -26.48 -13.15 -3.64
N HIS A 321 -26.35 -13.23 -2.31
CA HIS A 321 -26.27 -14.48 -1.55
C HIS A 321 -27.63 -14.91 -0.98
N VAL A 322 -28.65 -14.05 -1.07
CA VAL A 322 -30.04 -14.36 -0.75
C VAL A 322 -30.71 -14.95 -1.99
N ASN A 323 -31.18 -16.20 -1.92
CA ASN A 323 -31.89 -16.84 -3.03
C ASN A 323 -33.25 -16.14 -3.27
N PRO A 324 -33.55 -15.66 -4.50
CA PRO A 324 -34.86 -15.12 -4.81
C PRO A 324 -35.98 -16.16 -4.63
N GLN A 325 -37.09 -15.71 -4.06
CA GLN A 325 -38.34 -16.48 -3.92
C GLN A 325 -39.49 -15.69 -4.55
N ASP A 326 -40.53 -16.37 -5.03
CA ASP A 326 -41.70 -15.74 -5.69
C ASP A 326 -42.82 -15.35 -4.70
N ASP A 327 -42.49 -15.22 -3.42
CA ASP A 327 -43.40 -14.99 -2.29
C ASP A 327 -43.42 -13.51 -1.83
N GLU A 328 -44.02 -13.23 -0.67
CA GLU A 328 -44.06 -11.86 -0.12
C GLU A 328 -42.70 -11.41 0.45
N GLU A 329 -41.86 -12.33 0.94
CA GLU A 329 -40.48 -12.01 1.36
C GLU A 329 -39.63 -11.63 0.14
N GLY A 330 -39.70 -12.41 -0.95
CA GLY A 330 -39.03 -12.12 -2.21
C GLY A 330 -39.48 -10.81 -2.87
N LYS A 331 -40.77 -10.49 -2.86
CA LYS A 331 -41.28 -9.17 -3.28
C LYS A 331 -40.72 -8.04 -2.42
N THR A 332 -40.58 -8.26 -1.11
CA THR A 332 -40.00 -7.28 -0.19
C THR A 332 -38.51 -7.07 -0.44
N PHE A 333 -37.75 -8.14 -0.68
CA PHE A 333 -36.35 -8.06 -1.14
C PHE A 333 -36.21 -7.30 -2.45
N LEU A 334 -37.04 -7.60 -3.47
CA LEU A 334 -37.00 -6.91 -4.76
C LEU A 334 -37.30 -5.41 -4.62
N ASN A 335 -38.32 -5.04 -3.84
CA ASN A 335 -38.66 -3.65 -3.56
C ASN A 335 -37.52 -2.92 -2.82
N SER A 336 -36.88 -3.58 -1.84
CA SER A 336 -35.70 -3.07 -1.15
C SER A 336 -34.51 -2.87 -2.09
N ARG A 337 -34.19 -3.88 -2.91
CA ARG A 337 -33.11 -3.84 -3.91
C ARG A 337 -33.30 -2.70 -4.90
N ASN A 338 -34.52 -2.50 -5.38
CA ASN A 338 -34.87 -1.40 -6.26
C ASN A 338 -34.68 -0.04 -5.57
N ALA A 339 -35.11 0.12 -4.31
CA ALA A 339 -34.88 1.34 -3.54
C ALA A 339 -33.38 1.63 -3.31
N LEU A 340 -32.57 0.60 -3.04
CA LEU A 340 -31.13 0.70 -2.87
C LEU A 340 -30.42 1.13 -4.16
N HIS A 341 -30.74 0.52 -5.31
CA HIS A 341 -30.23 0.98 -6.61
C HIS A 341 -30.60 2.43 -6.91
N LEU A 342 -31.83 2.85 -6.60
CA LEU A 342 -32.26 4.25 -6.77
C LEU A 342 -31.51 5.23 -5.86
N ASN A 343 -31.07 4.79 -4.69
CA ASN A 343 -30.21 5.58 -3.80
C ASN A 343 -28.75 5.61 -4.28
N VAL A 344 -28.20 4.52 -4.81
CA VAL A 344 -26.88 4.48 -5.47
C VAL A 344 -26.85 5.41 -6.69
N ALA A 345 -27.89 5.36 -7.54
CA ALA A 345 -28.06 6.28 -8.66
C ALA A 345 -28.12 7.75 -8.19
N ALA A 346 -28.80 8.04 -7.08
CA ALA A 346 -28.81 9.37 -6.49
C ALA A 346 -27.42 9.84 -6.01
N CYS A 347 -26.58 8.93 -5.49
CA CYS A 347 -25.19 9.24 -5.13
C CYS A 347 -24.38 9.58 -6.39
N TYR A 348 -24.44 8.76 -7.44
CA TYR A 348 -23.76 9.04 -8.70
C TYR A 348 -24.19 10.39 -9.32
N GLN A 349 -25.48 10.74 -9.28
CA GLN A 349 -25.96 12.07 -9.72
C GLN A 349 -25.37 13.25 -8.92
N LYS A 350 -25.09 13.04 -7.63
CA LYS A 350 -24.48 14.05 -6.76
C LYS A 350 -22.97 14.17 -6.95
N MET A 351 -22.32 13.08 -7.33
CA MET A 351 -20.89 13.03 -7.69
C MET A 351 -20.58 13.51 -9.13
N GLY A 352 -21.60 13.82 -9.93
CA GLY A 352 -21.44 14.17 -11.37
C GLY A 352 -21.29 12.96 -12.30
N GLU A 353 -21.40 11.76 -11.76
CA GLU A 353 -21.17 10.46 -12.43
C GLU A 353 -22.40 9.97 -13.21
N TYR A 354 -22.92 10.82 -14.10
CA TYR A 354 -24.25 10.64 -14.68
C TYR A 354 -24.42 9.32 -15.46
N ARG A 355 -23.39 8.85 -16.16
CA ARG A 355 -23.42 7.54 -16.87
C ARG A 355 -23.61 6.37 -15.92
N LYS A 356 -22.86 6.34 -14.80
CA LYS A 356 -23.02 5.33 -13.73
C LYS A 356 -24.39 5.39 -13.06
N SER A 357 -25.02 6.59 -12.99
CA SER A 357 -26.42 6.71 -12.59
C SER A 357 -27.39 6.11 -13.61
N VAL A 358 -27.19 6.30 -14.91
CA VAL A 358 -28.05 5.71 -15.97
C VAL A 358 -27.98 4.18 -15.92
N GLU A 359 -26.77 3.62 -15.88
CA GLU A 359 -26.52 2.19 -15.71
C GLU A 359 -27.19 1.61 -14.46
N THR A 360 -27.12 2.33 -13.34
CA THR A 360 -27.75 1.90 -12.07
C THR A 360 -29.28 1.98 -12.14
N CYS A 361 -29.85 2.97 -12.85
CA CYS A 361 -31.29 3.03 -13.10
C CYS A 361 -31.77 1.93 -14.05
N ASN A 362 -30.97 1.56 -15.06
CA ASN A 362 -31.30 0.47 -15.98
C ASN A 362 -31.48 -0.85 -15.21
N LYS A 363 -30.60 -1.18 -14.25
CA LYS A 363 -30.74 -2.40 -13.40
C LYS A 363 -32.09 -2.52 -12.66
N VAL A 364 -32.81 -1.41 -12.44
CA VAL A 364 -34.17 -1.39 -11.88
C VAL A 364 -35.23 -1.53 -12.98
N LEU A 365 -35.01 -0.90 -14.12
CA LEU A 365 -35.92 -0.93 -15.29
C LEU A 365 -35.87 -2.27 -16.04
N ASP A 366 -34.74 -2.96 -16.07
CA ASP A 366 -34.58 -4.30 -16.64
C ASP A 366 -35.44 -5.33 -15.88
N ALA A 367 -35.63 -5.11 -14.57
CA ALA A 367 -36.50 -5.92 -13.71
C ALA A 367 -37.95 -5.39 -13.63
N ASN A 368 -38.17 -4.09 -13.80
CA ASN A 368 -39.48 -3.45 -13.80
C ASN A 368 -39.51 -2.23 -14.75
N PRO A 369 -39.85 -2.43 -16.04
CA PRO A 369 -39.80 -1.38 -17.05
C PRO A 369 -40.73 -0.19 -16.80
N VAL A 370 -41.75 -0.35 -15.94
CA VAL A 370 -42.73 0.70 -15.60
C VAL A 370 -42.42 1.42 -14.29
N HIS A 371 -41.23 1.20 -13.71
CA HIS A 371 -40.85 1.77 -12.41
C HIS A 371 -40.62 3.29 -12.48
N VAL A 372 -41.68 4.09 -12.39
CA VAL A 372 -41.73 5.57 -12.52
C VAL A 372 -40.52 6.31 -11.91
N LYS A 373 -40.17 6.02 -10.65
CA LYS A 373 -39.03 6.68 -9.96
C LYS A 373 -37.66 6.36 -10.57
N ALA A 374 -37.52 5.25 -11.28
CA ALA A 374 -36.30 4.86 -11.99
C ALA A 374 -36.21 5.58 -13.34
N ILE A 375 -37.33 5.66 -14.07
CA ILE A 375 -37.46 6.47 -15.29
C ILE A 375 -37.13 7.94 -14.98
N TYR A 376 -37.74 8.51 -13.93
CA TYR A 376 -37.47 9.88 -13.49
C TYR A 376 -35.98 10.11 -13.18
N ARG A 377 -35.34 9.21 -12.41
CA ARG A 377 -33.91 9.34 -12.09
C ARG A 377 -33.04 9.19 -13.34
N ARG A 378 -33.37 8.30 -14.27
CA ARG A 378 -32.63 8.12 -15.52
C ARG A 378 -32.73 9.34 -16.43
N GLY A 379 -33.94 9.86 -16.65
CA GLY A 379 -34.16 11.11 -17.39
C GLY A 379 -33.46 12.31 -16.75
N MET A 380 -33.46 12.39 -15.41
CA MET A 380 -32.68 13.39 -14.66
C MET A 380 -31.16 13.24 -14.85
N ALA A 381 -30.62 12.02 -14.95
CA ALA A 381 -29.21 11.78 -15.23
C ALA A 381 -28.84 12.16 -16.68
N TYR A 382 -29.64 11.74 -17.67
CA TYR A 382 -29.48 12.15 -19.06
C TYR A 382 -29.52 13.68 -19.22
N MET A 383 -30.49 14.36 -18.59
CA MET A 383 -30.62 15.82 -18.63
C MET A 383 -29.39 16.54 -18.05
N LEU A 384 -28.75 15.97 -17.01
CA LEU A 384 -27.52 16.52 -16.42
C LEU A 384 -26.26 16.18 -17.24
N ASN A 385 -26.25 15.04 -17.94
CA ASN A 385 -25.18 14.65 -18.87
C ASN A 385 -25.23 15.42 -20.21
N GLY A 386 -26.39 16.01 -20.55
CA GLY A 386 -26.63 16.76 -21.80
C GLY A 386 -27.41 15.98 -22.86
N ASP A 387 -27.83 14.74 -22.57
CA ASP A 387 -28.57 13.85 -23.48
C ASP A 387 -30.07 14.21 -23.51
N PHE A 388 -30.39 15.43 -23.92
CA PHE A 388 -31.73 16.01 -23.75
C PHE A 388 -32.85 15.21 -24.42
N GLU A 389 -32.61 14.56 -25.56
CA GLU A 389 -33.63 13.73 -26.21
C GLU A 389 -33.93 12.43 -25.45
N GLU A 390 -32.93 11.77 -24.85
CA GLU A 390 -33.19 10.59 -24.02
C GLU A 390 -33.89 10.97 -22.70
N ALA A 391 -33.52 12.11 -22.13
CA ALA A 391 -34.24 12.69 -20.99
C ALA A 391 -35.70 13.05 -21.33
N ARG A 392 -35.94 13.63 -22.51
CA ARG A 392 -37.29 13.96 -23.00
C ARG A 392 -38.14 12.70 -23.21
N LYS A 393 -37.56 11.61 -23.75
CA LYS A 393 -38.22 10.30 -23.86
C LYS A 393 -38.60 9.75 -22.48
N ASP A 394 -37.68 9.74 -21.52
CA ASP A 394 -37.95 9.24 -20.17
C ASP A 394 -39.07 10.02 -19.47
N PHE A 395 -39.06 11.36 -19.50
CA PHE A 395 -40.14 12.15 -18.89
C PHE A 395 -41.49 11.98 -19.60
N ASN A 396 -41.51 11.85 -20.93
CA ASN A 396 -42.75 11.53 -21.67
C ASN A 396 -43.25 10.10 -21.38
N ALA A 397 -42.34 9.15 -21.17
CA ALA A 397 -42.69 7.78 -20.78
C ALA A 397 -43.35 7.73 -19.39
N MET A 398 -42.90 8.55 -18.42
CA MET A 398 -43.57 8.67 -17.11
C MET A 398 -45.05 9.04 -17.23
N ILE A 399 -45.36 10.12 -17.96
CA ILE A 399 -46.75 10.58 -18.21
C ILE A 399 -47.60 9.48 -18.85
N SER A 400 -46.98 8.68 -19.72
CA SER A 400 -47.64 7.59 -20.45
C SER A 400 -47.92 6.36 -19.58
N MET A 401 -47.06 6.07 -18.59
CA MET A 401 -47.19 4.92 -17.69
C MET A 401 -48.04 5.22 -16.44
N ASP A 402 -47.90 6.41 -15.87
CA ASP A 402 -48.59 6.82 -14.64
C ASP A 402 -49.00 8.30 -14.68
N LYS A 403 -50.30 8.54 -14.83
CA LYS A 403 -50.89 9.89 -14.85
C LYS A 403 -50.71 10.65 -13.53
N SER A 404 -50.50 9.97 -12.40
CA SER A 404 -50.20 10.65 -11.13
C SER A 404 -48.79 11.26 -11.11
N SER A 405 -47.90 10.80 -11.98
CA SER A 405 -46.54 11.35 -12.18
C SER A 405 -46.49 12.53 -13.16
N GLU A 406 -47.60 12.88 -13.81
CA GLU A 406 -47.69 13.97 -14.79
C GLU A 406 -47.19 15.33 -14.26
N PRO A 407 -47.43 15.75 -12.99
CA PRO A 407 -46.89 16.99 -12.46
C PRO A 407 -45.35 17.00 -12.37
N ASP A 408 -44.75 15.91 -11.88
CA ASP A 408 -43.29 15.76 -11.74
C ASP A 408 -42.60 15.71 -13.10
N ALA A 409 -43.17 14.96 -14.05
CA ALA A 409 -42.68 14.88 -15.42
C ALA A 409 -42.76 16.23 -16.15
N ASN A 410 -43.87 16.97 -16.02
CA ASN A 410 -44.01 18.31 -16.58
C ASN A 410 -43.03 19.32 -15.96
N ALA A 411 -42.79 19.24 -14.64
CA ALA A 411 -41.78 20.08 -13.98
C ALA A 411 -40.36 19.77 -14.49
N ALA A 412 -40.03 18.50 -14.72
CA ALA A 412 -38.76 18.07 -15.29
C ALA A 412 -38.60 18.51 -16.76
N LEU A 413 -39.64 18.38 -17.59
CA LEU A 413 -39.66 18.85 -18.98
C LEU A 413 -39.50 20.38 -19.08
N GLN A 414 -40.11 21.15 -18.16
CA GLN A 414 -39.87 22.59 -18.08
C GLN A 414 -38.42 22.93 -17.70
N LYS A 415 -37.84 22.21 -16.74
CA LYS A 415 -36.44 22.39 -16.33
C LYS A 415 -35.46 22.02 -17.45
N LEU A 416 -35.73 20.94 -18.17
CA LEU A 416 -34.98 20.52 -19.35
C LEU A 416 -34.99 21.62 -20.42
N LYS A 417 -36.16 22.16 -20.75
CA LYS A 417 -36.31 23.27 -21.72
C LYS A 417 -35.59 24.56 -21.29
N GLN A 418 -35.51 24.84 -19.99
CA GLN A 418 -34.72 25.97 -19.48
C GLN A 418 -33.22 25.72 -19.67
N LEU A 419 -32.73 24.51 -19.39
CA LEU A 419 -31.33 24.13 -19.51
C LEU A 419 -30.86 24.07 -20.97
N GLU A 420 -31.70 23.56 -21.89
CA GLU A 420 -31.51 23.63 -23.34
C GLU A 420 -31.31 25.09 -23.80
N LEU A 421 -32.24 25.98 -23.43
CA LEU A 421 -32.20 27.39 -23.79
C LEU A 421 -31.00 28.13 -23.16
N GLU A 422 -30.54 27.72 -21.97
CA GLU A 422 -29.32 28.26 -21.35
C GLU A 422 -28.07 27.79 -22.09
N ASN A 423 -27.98 26.52 -22.47
CA ASN A 423 -26.86 25.98 -23.23
C ASN A 423 -26.81 26.53 -24.65
N GLU A 424 -27.96 26.73 -25.31
CA GLU A 424 -28.04 27.52 -26.55
C GLU A 424 -27.49 28.95 -26.37
N LYS A 425 -27.86 29.64 -25.28
CA LYS A 425 -27.36 31.00 -25.00
C LYS A 425 -25.85 31.01 -24.73
N LYS A 426 -25.31 29.99 -24.06
CA LYS A 426 -23.85 29.80 -23.85
C LYS A 426 -23.14 29.57 -25.19
N ALA A 427 -23.61 28.62 -25.99
CA ALA A 427 -23.06 28.32 -27.32
C ALA A 427 -23.12 29.56 -28.23
N ARG A 428 -24.27 30.24 -28.35
CA ARG A 428 -24.41 31.48 -29.14
C ARG A 428 -23.44 32.58 -28.69
N LYS A 429 -23.17 32.72 -27.38
CA LYS A 429 -22.15 33.64 -26.86
C LYS A 429 -20.72 33.22 -27.23
N GLN A 430 -20.38 31.94 -27.06
CA GLN A 430 -19.07 31.38 -27.40
C GLN A 430 -18.76 31.52 -28.89
N PHE A 431 -19.70 31.13 -29.76
CA PHE A 431 -19.60 31.33 -31.21
C PHE A 431 -19.47 32.81 -31.58
N LYS A 432 -20.24 33.73 -30.97
CA LYS A 432 -20.08 35.16 -31.28
C LYS A 432 -18.68 35.66 -30.91
N GLY A 433 -18.15 35.28 -29.74
CA GLY A 433 -16.77 35.61 -29.34
C GLY A 433 -15.69 35.00 -30.23
N LEU A 434 -16.04 34.00 -31.06
CA LEU A 434 -15.18 33.42 -32.09
C LEU A 434 -15.21 34.22 -33.40
N PHE A 435 -16.37 34.78 -33.77
CA PHE A 435 -16.56 35.60 -34.99
C PHE A 435 -16.25 37.09 -34.80
N ASP A 436 -16.27 37.61 -33.56
CA ASP A 436 -15.85 38.98 -33.24
C ASP A 436 -14.31 39.16 -33.31
N LYS A 437 -13.53 38.07 -33.48
CA LYS A 437 -12.08 38.11 -33.81
C LYS A 437 -11.85 38.36 -35.30
N LYS A 438 -10.77 39.05 -35.65
CA LYS A 438 -10.51 39.40 -37.06
C LYS A 438 -10.14 38.17 -37.90
N PRO A 439 -10.57 38.08 -39.17
CA PRO A 439 -10.03 37.11 -40.13
C PRO A 439 -8.53 37.33 -40.31
N GLY A 440 -7.73 36.52 -39.61
CA GLY A 440 -6.27 36.67 -39.51
C GLY A 440 -5.70 36.29 -38.14
N GLU A 441 -6.47 36.42 -37.05
CA GLU A 441 -6.03 36.10 -35.68
C GLU A 441 -6.32 34.63 -35.27
N ILE A 442 -6.68 33.78 -36.24
CA ILE A 442 -7.15 32.40 -35.99
C ILE A 442 -6.00 31.38 -36.08
N SER A 443 -4.83 31.78 -36.62
CA SER A 443 -3.66 30.91 -36.79
C SER A 443 -2.81 30.67 -35.53
N GLU A 444 -3.07 31.37 -34.42
CA GLU A 444 -2.36 31.19 -33.13
C GLU A 444 -3.26 30.64 -32.02
N ALA A 445 -4.19 29.75 -32.39
CA ALA A 445 -5.01 28.96 -31.46
C ALA A 445 -4.70 27.45 -31.49
N GLY A 446 -3.70 27.05 -32.28
CA GLY A 446 -2.94 25.81 -32.12
C GLY A 446 -1.52 26.16 -31.66
N ASN A 447 -0.87 25.24 -30.94
CA ASN A 447 0.47 25.38 -30.35
C ASN A 447 0.69 26.64 -29.49
N LYS A 448 0.15 26.56 -28.27
CA LYS A 448 0.99 26.77 -27.08
C LYS A 448 1.07 25.50 -26.24
N SER A 449 1.70 24.48 -26.81
CA SER A 449 2.66 23.71 -26.01
C SER A 449 3.76 24.69 -25.58
N THR A 450 4.23 24.56 -24.33
CA THR A 450 5.58 25.00 -23.99
C THR A 450 6.46 23.78 -24.18
N ASP A 451 7.30 23.83 -25.19
CA ASP A 451 8.15 22.70 -25.57
C ASP A 451 9.33 22.55 -24.59
N ASN A 452 9.94 21.37 -24.62
CA ASN A 452 11.32 21.06 -24.23
C ASN A 452 11.61 19.66 -24.82
N ASP A 453 12.00 19.64 -26.09
CA ASP A 453 13.23 19.03 -26.66
C ASP A 453 13.75 17.72 -26.04
N ASP A 454 14.15 16.66 -26.77
CA ASP A 454 13.90 16.25 -28.17
C ASP A 454 13.99 14.68 -28.23
N GLU A 455 14.55 13.87 -29.15
CA GLU A 455 15.35 13.99 -30.39
C GLU A 455 14.84 13.00 -31.48
N ASP A 456 15.03 13.37 -32.75
CA ASP A 456 15.37 12.60 -33.99
C ASP A 456 15.20 11.05 -34.12
N SER A 457 15.01 10.45 -35.32
CA SER A 457 14.41 10.87 -36.61
C SER A 457 14.27 9.70 -37.62
N GLN A 458 13.62 9.98 -38.76
CA GLN A 458 13.67 9.26 -40.07
C GLN A 458 13.06 7.85 -40.25
N SER A 459 11.91 7.83 -40.95
CA SER A 459 11.38 6.74 -41.79
C SER A 459 12.23 6.57 -43.10
N PRO A 460 12.12 5.47 -43.90
CA PRO A 460 10.85 5.01 -44.52
C PRO A 460 10.67 3.48 -44.80
N GLU A 461 9.44 3.14 -45.23
CA GLU A 461 8.98 2.04 -46.14
C GLU A 461 9.73 0.68 -46.21
N GLY A 462 9.06 -0.49 -46.18
CA GLY A 462 7.63 -0.79 -46.04
C GLY A 462 7.23 -2.21 -46.52
N LYS A 463 5.94 -2.54 -46.41
CA LYS A 463 5.22 -3.78 -46.87
C LYS A 463 5.45 -5.10 -46.13
N SER A 464 4.36 -5.57 -45.51
CA SER A 464 4.03 -6.95 -45.11
C SER A 464 3.77 -7.87 -46.35
N PRO A 465 3.58 -9.21 -46.26
CA PRO A 465 2.80 -9.93 -45.22
C PRO A 465 3.36 -11.28 -44.66
N ASN A 466 2.61 -11.80 -43.67
CA ASN A 466 2.70 -13.11 -43.02
C ASN A 466 2.19 -14.27 -43.95
N PRO A 467 2.09 -15.54 -43.47
CA PRO A 467 3.08 -16.43 -42.83
C PRO A 467 3.17 -17.79 -43.58
N ASP A 468 3.94 -18.79 -43.10
CA ASP A 468 3.42 -20.02 -42.41
C ASP A 468 4.47 -21.16 -42.27
N GLU A 469 4.11 -22.18 -41.46
CA GLU A 469 4.52 -23.62 -41.43
C GLU A 469 5.98 -24.12 -41.68
N GLY A 470 6.31 -25.29 -41.09
CA GLY A 470 7.00 -26.35 -41.87
C GLY A 470 8.29 -27.00 -41.34
N GLN A 471 8.14 -27.96 -40.43
CA GLN A 471 9.02 -29.09 -40.03
C GLN A 471 10.39 -29.40 -40.72
N GLU A 472 11.34 -29.86 -39.88
CA GLU A 472 12.27 -31.01 -40.04
C GLU A 472 13.01 -31.28 -41.38
N SER A 473 14.35 -31.36 -41.35
CA SER A 473 15.06 -32.65 -41.53
C SER A 473 16.60 -32.62 -41.39
N GLN A 474 17.10 -33.83 -41.11
CA GLN A 474 18.46 -34.40 -41.15
C GLN A 474 19.19 -34.20 -42.51
N THR A 475 20.50 -34.38 -42.72
CA THR A 475 21.71 -34.67 -41.90
C THR A 475 22.97 -34.44 -42.75
N SER A 476 24.14 -34.15 -42.15
CA SER A 476 25.45 -34.63 -42.63
C SER A 476 26.57 -34.38 -41.61
N SER A 477 27.64 -35.16 -41.71
CA SER A 477 28.78 -35.24 -40.77
C SER A 477 30.07 -34.62 -41.34
N VAL A 478 30.94 -34.11 -40.46
CA VAL A 478 32.39 -34.42 -40.35
C VAL A 478 32.88 -33.93 -38.98
N ASP A 479 33.80 -34.65 -38.35
CA ASP A 479 34.36 -34.36 -37.02
C ASP A 479 35.34 -33.16 -36.98
N VAL A 480 35.54 -32.56 -35.80
CA VAL A 480 36.87 -32.37 -35.16
C VAL A 480 36.74 -31.65 -33.79
N GLU A 481 37.52 -32.15 -32.81
CA GLU A 481 37.92 -31.58 -31.50
C GLU A 481 36.87 -31.10 -30.46
N VAL A 482 37.16 -31.44 -29.19
CA VAL A 482 36.37 -31.10 -28.00
C VAL A 482 37.22 -30.25 -27.05
N PRO A 483 36.88 -28.97 -26.80
CA PRO A 483 37.49 -28.17 -25.75
C PRO A 483 36.95 -28.55 -24.35
N ALA A 484 37.71 -28.21 -23.31
CA ALA A 484 37.47 -28.69 -21.94
C ALA A 484 36.16 -28.19 -21.31
N LYS A 485 35.60 -28.99 -20.39
CA LYS A 485 34.44 -28.64 -19.56
C LYS A 485 34.72 -27.39 -18.72
N SER A 486 33.74 -26.50 -18.61
CA SER A 486 33.77 -25.36 -17.70
C SER A 486 33.77 -25.81 -16.23
N LEU A 487 34.70 -25.29 -15.44
CA LEU A 487 34.68 -25.37 -13.97
C LEU A 487 33.36 -24.77 -13.42
N GLY A 488 32.78 -25.46 -12.43
CA GLY A 488 31.48 -25.11 -11.87
C GLY A 488 31.47 -23.83 -11.03
N PHE A 489 30.30 -23.22 -10.91
CA PHE A 489 30.05 -21.93 -10.22
C PHE A 489 30.78 -21.79 -8.86
N LEU A 490 30.81 -22.84 -8.05
CA LEU A 490 31.44 -22.88 -6.73
C LEU A 490 32.95 -22.57 -6.75
N SER A 491 33.68 -22.94 -7.81
CA SER A 491 35.14 -22.71 -7.87
C SER A 491 35.51 -21.23 -7.98
N ARG A 492 34.56 -20.37 -8.38
CA ARG A 492 34.75 -18.91 -8.48
C ARG A 492 34.54 -18.17 -7.16
N LEU A 493 33.88 -18.80 -6.17
CA LEU A 493 33.58 -18.21 -4.86
C LEU A 493 34.71 -18.43 -3.82
N TRP A 494 35.58 -19.42 -4.05
CA TRP A 494 36.64 -19.80 -3.11
C TRP A 494 37.71 -18.70 -2.85
N PRO A 495 38.18 -17.93 -3.86
CA PRO A 495 39.20 -16.91 -3.65
C PRO A 495 38.75 -15.74 -2.77
N SER A 496 37.47 -15.37 -2.83
CA SER A 496 36.86 -14.32 -2.00
C SER A 496 36.56 -14.82 -0.58
N GLY A 497 35.96 -16.02 -0.46
CA GLY A 497 35.64 -16.62 0.84
C GLY A 497 36.86 -16.74 1.77
N ARG A 498 38.05 -17.02 1.23
CA ARG A 498 39.31 -17.18 1.98
C ARG A 498 39.70 -15.96 2.85
N ARG A 499 39.18 -14.76 2.57
CA ARG A 499 39.40 -13.56 3.41
C ARG A 499 38.46 -13.51 4.62
N ILE A 500 37.18 -13.80 4.41
CA ILE A 500 36.14 -13.78 5.45
C ILE A 500 36.44 -14.83 6.54
N PHE A 501 37.02 -15.98 6.20
CA PHE A 501 37.43 -16.97 7.21
C PHE A 501 38.63 -16.52 8.06
N ALA A 502 39.51 -15.67 7.55
CA ALA A 502 40.56 -15.04 8.35
C ALA A 502 39.97 -13.99 9.32
N ALA A 503 38.93 -13.26 8.91
CA ALA A 503 38.19 -12.31 9.75
C ALA A 503 37.48 -12.99 10.95
N PHE A 504 37.10 -14.27 10.83
CA PHE A 504 36.66 -15.10 11.96
C PHE A 504 37.82 -15.60 12.87
N GLY A 505 39.00 -14.97 12.82
CA GLY A 505 40.13 -15.23 13.71
C GLY A 505 40.82 -16.57 13.51
N SER A 506 40.52 -17.28 12.41
CA SER A 506 40.87 -18.69 12.23
C SER A 506 41.77 -18.93 11.01
N ASN A 507 43.08 -19.06 11.24
CA ASN A 507 44.02 -19.71 10.31
C ASN A 507 43.79 -21.24 10.26
N ARG A 508 42.55 -21.68 10.09
CA ARG A 508 42.10 -23.09 10.17
C ARG A 508 41.09 -23.37 9.06
N CYS A 509 40.97 -24.63 8.66
CA CYS A 509 40.02 -25.01 7.61
C CYS A 509 38.58 -24.75 8.07
N SER A 510 37.84 -23.95 7.31
CA SER A 510 36.43 -23.65 7.55
C SER A 510 35.57 -24.35 6.51
N ILE A 511 34.41 -24.85 6.93
CA ILE A 511 33.42 -25.53 6.09
C ILE A 511 32.10 -24.75 6.26
N LEU A 512 31.40 -24.50 5.16
CA LEU A 512 30.08 -23.85 5.09
C LEU A 512 28.96 -24.89 4.97
#